data_AF-W1WX32-F1
#
_entry.id   AF-W1WX32-F1
#
_cell.length_a   1.000
_cell.length_b   1.000
_cell.length_c   1.000
_cell.angle_alpha   90.00
_cell.angle_beta   90.00
_cell.angle_gamma   90.00
#
_symmetry.space_group_name_H-M   'P 1'
#
loop_
_entity.id
_entity.type
_entity.pdbx_description
1 polymer ?
#
loop_
_entity_poly.entity_id
_entity_poly.type
_entity_poly.pdbx_seq_one_letter_code
_entity_poly.pdbx_strand_id
1 'polypeptide(L)'
;TEIKVFIFFSALLTAFRIVFLAVFQSQLASVTMENILTSLWLGFRLSLKTVGSLCLLGFLGGTLVHTFVPKWPSLRIKQVIYSIATVLLTFLFLGRIPFYKIFNSSYNAMLINGKNDDIGAIINTAINEYNALMYIVGAVVLSAALCWFLVRFLAWGTKKYSDYANTQLVCTTWYPKTKKTQWITGIGLTVIIGVLGLFFRFGGAFNYTNSINWESAARLSSNLLNETILDDVQALYRVKSIAKRADELEVINLTPQELSEKISAIGGTFNGKDFDGSFTRTITTERLAEQPQSINIVLGESYGLWPFLGEYNEPGAYLVEQGRKYADSP
;
A
#
# COMPACT_ATOMS: atom_id res chain seq x y z
N THR A 1 18.10 19.37 10.57
CA THR A 1 18.08 18.17 9.68
C THR A 1 16.71 17.55 9.59
N GLU A 2 16.01 17.28 10.71
CA GLU A 2 14.69 16.62 10.68
C GLU A 2 13.63 17.34 9.82
N ILE A 3 13.53 18.67 9.91
CA ILE A 3 12.59 19.44 9.08
C ILE A 3 12.88 19.25 7.58
N LYS A 4 14.15 19.16 7.20
CA LYS A 4 14.54 18.95 5.80
C LYS A 4 14.16 17.56 5.33
N VAL A 5 14.35 16.54 6.17
CA VAL A 5 13.95 15.16 5.89
C VAL A 5 12.44 15.10 5.68
N PHE A 6 11.68 15.72 6.58
CA PHE A 6 10.24 15.82 6.48
C PHE A 6 9.81 16.45 5.15
N ILE A 7 10.36 17.63 4.81
CA ILE A 7 10.07 18.32 3.55
C ILE A 7 10.43 17.44 2.35
N PHE A 8 11.61 16.82 2.36
CA PHE A 8 12.08 15.99 1.26
C PHE A 8 11.15 14.81 0.99
N PHE A 9 10.83 14.00 2.00
CA PHE A 9 10.00 12.81 1.78
C PHE A 9 8.52 13.16 1.53
N SER A 10 8.01 14.22 2.14
CA SER A 10 6.67 14.73 1.82
C SER A 10 6.58 15.19 0.37
N ALA A 11 7.57 15.94 -0.12
CA ALA A 11 7.63 16.37 -1.51
C ALA A 11 7.82 15.18 -2.46
N LEU A 12 8.71 14.25 -2.13
CA LEU A 12 9.00 13.06 -2.94
C LEU A 12 7.75 12.19 -3.15
N LEU A 13 7.06 11.81 -2.07
CA LEU A 13 5.86 10.98 -2.15
C LEU A 13 4.69 11.70 -2.84
N THR A 14 4.65 13.03 -2.77
CA THR A 14 3.65 13.82 -3.50
C THR A 14 4.00 13.90 -4.99
N ALA A 15 5.28 14.09 -5.32
CA ALA A 15 5.75 14.10 -6.71
C ALA A 15 5.52 12.75 -7.40
N PHE A 16 5.80 11.63 -6.72
CA PHE A 16 5.49 10.30 -7.22
C PHE A 16 4.00 10.12 -7.55
N ARG A 17 3.10 10.63 -6.69
CA ARG A 17 1.66 10.62 -6.99
C ARG A 17 1.29 11.44 -8.20
N ILE A 18 1.85 12.64 -8.34
CA ILE A 18 1.59 13.51 -9.49
C ILE A 18 2.08 12.83 -10.77
N VAL A 19 3.27 12.25 -10.76
CA VAL A 19 3.80 11.49 -11.90
C VAL A 19 2.93 10.27 -12.20
N PHE A 20 2.48 9.54 -11.18
CA PHE A 20 1.57 8.41 -11.35
C PHE A 20 0.27 8.81 -12.07
N LEU A 21 -0.38 9.89 -11.61
CA LEU A 21 -1.57 10.44 -12.25
C LEU A 21 -1.29 10.88 -13.69
N ALA A 22 -0.14 11.50 -13.95
CA ALA A 22 0.24 11.91 -15.30
C ALA A 22 0.44 10.71 -16.24
N VAL A 23 1.05 9.62 -15.76
CA VAL A 23 1.25 8.38 -16.54
C VAL A 23 -0.09 7.75 -16.92
N PHE A 24 -1.09 7.79 -16.03
CA PHE A 24 -2.42 7.21 -16.24
C PHE A 24 -3.51 8.24 -16.52
N GLN A 25 -3.13 9.41 -17.05
CA GLN A 25 -4.06 10.53 -17.28
C GLN A 25 -5.26 10.18 -18.17
N SER A 26 -5.14 9.17 -19.03
CA SER A 26 -6.26 8.69 -19.86
C SER A 26 -7.45 8.18 -19.03
N GLN A 27 -7.23 7.72 -17.79
CA GLN A 27 -8.30 7.30 -16.87
C GLN A 27 -8.96 8.49 -16.13
N LEU A 28 -8.51 9.74 -16.36
CA LEU A 28 -9.00 10.95 -15.70
C LEU A 28 -10.02 11.75 -16.53
N ALA A 29 -10.45 11.27 -17.70
CA ALA A 29 -11.27 12.04 -18.65
C ALA A 29 -12.58 12.61 -18.06
N SER A 30 -13.19 11.92 -17.10
CA SER A 30 -14.42 12.34 -16.41
C SER A 30 -14.20 12.90 -15.00
N VAL A 31 -12.94 13.09 -14.60
CA VAL A 31 -12.57 13.47 -13.23
C VAL A 31 -12.35 14.97 -13.11
N THR A 32 -12.94 15.59 -12.09
CA THR A 32 -12.76 17.02 -11.81
C THR A 32 -11.39 17.32 -11.19
N MET A 33 -10.88 18.54 -11.40
CA MET A 33 -9.65 19.00 -10.75
C MET A 33 -9.74 18.97 -9.22
N GLU A 34 -10.91 19.25 -8.66
CA GLU A 34 -11.18 19.15 -7.22
C GLU A 34 -10.93 17.72 -6.69
N ASN A 35 -11.40 16.70 -7.43
CA ASN A 35 -11.19 15.30 -7.07
C ASN A 35 -9.71 14.92 -7.14
N ILE A 36 -8.97 15.45 -8.12
CA ILE A 36 -7.51 15.26 -8.22
C ILE A 36 -6.81 15.87 -7.00
N LEU A 37 -7.08 17.13 -6.68
CA LEU A 37 -6.49 17.82 -5.53
C LEU A 37 -6.85 17.13 -4.21
N THR A 38 -8.08 16.66 -4.08
CA THR A 38 -8.54 15.89 -2.91
C THR A 38 -7.77 14.58 -2.79
N SER A 39 -7.55 13.85 -3.90
CA SER A 39 -6.75 12.62 -3.88
C SER A 39 -5.31 12.88 -3.44
N LEU A 40 -4.70 13.97 -3.90
CA LEU A 40 -3.33 14.37 -3.53
C LEU A 40 -3.26 14.79 -2.06
N TRP A 41 -4.25 15.53 -1.57
CA TRP A 41 -4.34 15.93 -0.16
C TRP A 41 -4.51 14.72 0.77
N LEU A 42 -5.44 13.82 0.45
CA LEU A 42 -5.65 12.59 1.19
C LEU A 42 -4.41 11.70 1.14
N GLY A 43 -3.75 11.61 -0.01
CA GLY A 43 -2.50 10.88 -0.17
C GLY A 43 -1.37 11.46 0.68
N PHE A 44 -1.19 12.79 0.65
CA PHE A 44 -0.23 13.48 1.51
C PHE A 44 -0.48 13.18 2.99
N ARG A 45 -1.74 13.32 3.44
CA ARG A 45 -2.17 13.01 4.80
C ARG A 45 -1.85 11.57 5.19
N LEU A 46 -2.15 10.61 4.33
CA LEU A 46 -1.83 9.22 4.56
C LEU A 46 -0.31 9.03 4.68
N SER A 47 0.48 9.62 3.79
CA SER A 47 1.94 9.53 3.77
C SER A 47 2.63 10.19 4.96
N LEU A 48 1.96 11.05 5.73
CA LEU A 48 2.51 11.53 7.01
C LEU A 48 2.84 10.37 7.98
N LYS A 49 2.18 9.23 7.86
CA LYS A 49 2.51 8.02 8.65
C LYS A 49 3.89 7.47 8.26
N THR A 50 4.15 7.34 6.95
CA THR A 50 5.43 6.88 6.39
C THR A 50 6.54 7.89 6.66
N VAL A 51 6.31 9.18 6.37
CA VAL A 51 7.27 10.27 6.62
C VAL A 51 7.59 10.39 8.11
N GLY A 52 6.56 10.36 8.96
CA GLY A 52 6.72 10.41 10.41
C GLY A 52 7.57 9.26 10.95
N SER A 53 7.38 8.05 10.42
CA SER A 53 8.19 6.89 10.78
C SER A 53 9.66 7.04 10.35
N LEU A 54 9.92 7.57 9.15
CA LEU A 54 11.28 7.87 8.68
C LEU A 54 11.97 8.95 9.52
N CYS A 55 11.25 10.03 9.84
CA CYS A 55 11.75 11.08 10.72
C CYS A 55 12.05 10.54 12.12
N LEU A 56 11.18 9.71 12.69
CA LEU A 56 11.41 9.08 14.00
C LEU A 56 12.66 8.20 13.97
N LEU A 57 12.82 7.38 12.93
CA LEU A 57 13.96 6.47 12.80
C LEU A 57 15.29 7.25 12.75
N GLY A 58 15.39 8.31 11.95
CA GLY A 58 16.60 9.13 11.91
C GLY A 58 16.79 10.05 13.12
N PHE A 59 15.71 10.46 13.79
CA PHE A 59 15.80 11.15 15.08
C PHE A 59 16.40 10.24 16.14
N LEU A 60 15.86 9.03 16.31
CA LEU A 60 16.33 8.06 17.31
C LEU A 60 17.75 7.60 17.01
N GLY A 61 18.03 7.13 15.78
CA GLY A 61 19.35 6.61 15.42
C GLY A 61 20.41 7.69 15.20
N GLY A 62 20.02 8.94 14.98
CA GLY A 62 20.91 10.04 14.62
C GLY A 62 20.99 11.12 15.68
N THR A 63 19.90 11.85 15.91
CA THR A 63 19.90 13.03 16.81
C THR A 63 20.03 12.61 18.26
N LEU A 64 19.22 11.66 18.71
CA LEU A 64 19.17 11.24 20.10
C LEU A 64 20.49 10.61 20.55
N VAL A 65 21.05 9.69 19.75
CA VAL A 65 22.36 9.09 20.06
C VAL A 65 23.47 10.15 20.12
N HIS A 66 23.48 11.11 19.20
CA HIS A 66 24.49 12.18 19.21
C HIS A 66 24.44 13.06 20.46
N THR A 67 23.26 13.23 21.07
CA THR A 67 23.10 13.94 22.34
C THR A 67 23.88 13.27 23.48
N PHE A 68 23.97 11.94 23.48
CA PHE A 68 24.70 11.17 24.50
C PHE A 68 26.13 10.79 24.07
N VAL A 69 26.39 10.72 22.76
CA VAL A 69 27.67 10.32 22.18
C VAL A 69 28.14 11.41 21.18
N PRO A 70 28.90 12.43 21.63
CA PRO A 70 29.25 13.58 20.81
C PRO A 70 30.08 13.28 19.55
N LYS A 71 30.78 12.13 19.51
CA LYS A 71 31.54 11.67 18.34
C LYS A 71 30.68 10.92 17.31
N TRP A 72 29.39 10.72 17.60
CA TRP A 72 28.48 9.98 16.72
C TRP A 72 28.28 10.71 15.38
N PRO A 73 28.48 10.07 14.22
CA PRO A 73 28.38 10.73 12.93
C PRO A 73 26.91 10.88 12.49
N SER A 74 26.11 11.63 13.27
CA SER A 74 24.66 11.80 13.14
C SER A 74 24.21 12.14 11.72
N LEU A 75 24.87 13.12 11.08
CA LEU A 75 24.52 13.55 9.73
C LEU A 75 24.78 12.45 8.69
N ARG A 76 25.91 11.74 8.79
CA ARG A 76 26.25 10.66 7.84
C ARG A 76 25.31 9.48 7.99
N ILE A 77 24.98 9.09 9.22
CA ILE A 77 24.05 7.99 9.48
C ILE A 77 22.68 8.31 8.90
N LYS A 78 22.19 9.53 9.11
CA LYS A 78 20.95 10.00 8.49
C LYS A 78 21.02 9.98 6.97
N GLN A 79 22.11 10.48 6.38
CA GLN A 79 22.30 10.43 4.93
C GLN A 79 22.21 8.99 4.41
N VAL A 80 22.88 8.03 5.04
CA VAL A 80 22.82 6.61 4.64
C VAL A 80 21.42 6.05 4.76
N ILE A 81 20.78 6.20 5.92
CA ILE A 81 19.42 5.70 6.19
C ILE A 81 18.41 6.28 5.18
N TYR A 82 18.45 7.59 4.96
CA TYR A 82 17.52 8.24 4.06
C TYR A 82 17.82 7.98 2.59
N SER A 83 19.08 7.73 2.22
CA SER A 83 19.42 7.24 0.89
C SER A 83 18.86 5.84 0.65
N ILE A 84 18.98 4.92 1.62
CA ILE A 84 18.35 3.58 1.53
C ILE A 84 16.83 3.72 1.38
N ALA A 85 16.19 4.54 2.20
CA ALA A 85 14.76 4.79 2.10
C ALA A 85 14.37 5.38 0.74
N THR A 86 15.16 6.31 0.20
CA THR A 86 14.93 6.93 -1.12
C THR A 86 15.02 5.90 -2.24
N VAL A 87 16.04 5.02 -2.22
CA VAL A 87 16.17 3.92 -3.18
C VAL A 87 14.95 3.02 -3.10
N LEU A 88 14.59 2.54 -1.91
CA LEU A 88 13.44 1.67 -1.72
C LEU A 88 12.14 2.29 -2.23
N LEU A 89 11.84 3.53 -1.85
CA LEU A 89 10.63 4.24 -2.30
C LEU A 89 10.61 4.45 -3.81
N THR A 90 11.76 4.73 -4.43
CA THR A 90 11.86 4.94 -5.88
C THR A 90 11.62 3.65 -6.65
N PHE A 91 12.18 2.54 -6.18
CA PHE A 91 11.94 1.21 -6.77
C PHE A 91 10.48 0.80 -6.62
N LEU A 92 9.88 1.01 -5.44
CA LEU A 92 8.47 0.72 -5.21
C LEU A 92 7.58 1.55 -6.14
N PHE A 93 7.88 2.84 -6.31
CA PHE A 93 7.11 3.71 -7.18
C PHE A 93 7.20 3.30 -8.65
N LEU A 94 8.40 3.06 -9.17
CA LEU A 94 8.56 2.68 -10.58
C LEU A 94 8.07 1.27 -10.86
N GLY A 95 8.20 0.34 -9.91
CA GLY A 95 7.61 -1.00 -10.01
C GLY A 95 6.08 -0.99 -9.98
N ARG A 96 5.47 0.01 -9.33
CA ARG A 96 4.01 0.17 -9.29
C ARG A 96 3.43 0.51 -10.66
N ILE A 97 4.18 1.18 -11.55
CA ILE A 97 3.67 1.54 -12.89
C ILE A 97 3.32 0.30 -13.73
N PRO A 98 4.25 -0.64 -14.01
CA PRO A 98 3.90 -1.86 -14.73
C PRO A 98 2.91 -2.73 -13.94
N PHE A 99 3.01 -2.79 -12.60
CA PHE A 99 2.05 -3.52 -11.78
C PHE A 99 0.61 -2.99 -11.97
N TYR A 100 0.42 -1.67 -11.95
CA TYR A 100 -0.88 -1.05 -12.17
C TYR A 100 -1.38 -1.23 -13.61
N LYS A 101 -0.49 -1.27 -14.61
CA LYS A 101 -0.88 -1.60 -15.99
C LYS A 101 -1.47 -3.01 -16.12
N ILE A 102 -0.94 -3.98 -15.37
CA ILE A 102 -1.38 -5.37 -15.42
C ILE A 102 -2.68 -5.54 -14.62
N PHE A 103 -2.74 -5.00 -13.40
CA PHE A 103 -3.80 -5.33 -12.43
C PHE A 103 -4.82 -4.22 -12.19
N ASN A 104 -4.63 -3.04 -12.80
CA ASN A 104 -5.45 -1.84 -12.60
C ASN A 104 -5.67 -1.50 -11.11
N SER A 105 -4.68 -1.80 -10.27
CA SER A 105 -4.66 -1.57 -8.82
C SER A 105 -3.20 -1.42 -8.38
N SER A 106 -2.95 -0.66 -7.31
CA SER A 106 -1.61 -0.60 -6.70
C SER A 106 -1.31 -1.95 -6.03
N TYR A 107 -0.13 -2.09 -5.42
CA TYR A 107 0.24 -3.32 -4.71
C TYR A 107 -0.90 -3.86 -3.81
N ASN A 108 -1.33 -5.07 -4.14
CA ASN A 108 -2.49 -5.74 -3.55
C ASN A 108 -2.20 -7.24 -3.33
N ALA A 109 -3.21 -7.99 -2.89
CA ALA A 109 -3.07 -9.41 -2.54
C ALA A 109 -2.58 -10.30 -3.70
N MET A 110 -2.65 -9.83 -4.95
CA MET A 110 -2.14 -10.55 -6.11
C MET A 110 -0.62 -10.75 -6.07
N LEU A 111 0.11 -9.92 -5.31
CA LEU A 111 1.53 -10.17 -4.99
C LEU A 111 1.76 -11.49 -4.22
N ILE A 112 0.79 -11.93 -3.44
CA ILE A 112 0.85 -13.18 -2.67
C ILE A 112 0.62 -14.35 -3.62
N ASN A 113 -0.42 -14.27 -4.45
CA ASN A 113 -0.74 -15.31 -5.43
C ASN A 113 0.40 -15.48 -6.44
N GLY A 114 0.96 -14.37 -6.95
CA GLY A 114 2.10 -14.41 -7.87
C GLY A 114 3.40 -14.97 -7.25
N LYS A 115 3.51 -15.05 -5.92
CA LYS A 115 4.62 -15.74 -5.25
C LYS A 115 4.45 -17.26 -5.29
N ASN A 116 3.20 -17.74 -5.33
CA ASN A 116 2.85 -19.15 -5.35
C ASN A 116 2.64 -19.69 -6.78
N ASP A 117 2.28 -18.82 -7.73
CA ASP A 117 2.21 -19.11 -9.17
C ASP A 117 3.62 -19.12 -9.82
N ASP A 118 3.71 -19.55 -11.09
CA ASP A 118 4.97 -19.59 -11.84
C ASP A 118 5.57 -18.17 -12.00
N ILE A 119 6.42 -17.80 -11.05
CA ILE A 119 7.18 -16.54 -11.01
C ILE A 119 7.91 -16.30 -12.34
N GLY A 120 8.33 -17.36 -13.03
CA GLY A 120 8.97 -17.28 -14.34
C GLY A 120 8.06 -16.64 -15.39
N ALA A 121 6.80 -17.06 -15.46
CA ALA A 121 5.82 -16.52 -16.40
C ALA A 121 5.50 -15.05 -16.10
N ILE A 122 5.28 -14.69 -14.83
CA ILE A 122 4.99 -13.31 -14.41
C ILE A 122 6.16 -12.37 -14.73
N ILE A 123 7.39 -12.79 -14.44
CA ILE A 123 8.60 -12.01 -14.76
C ILE A 123 8.76 -11.90 -16.29
N ASN A 124 8.52 -12.97 -17.03
CA ASN A 124 8.64 -12.97 -18.49
C ASN A 124 7.64 -12.01 -19.13
N THR A 125 6.37 -12.02 -18.70
CA THR A 125 5.33 -11.07 -19.09
C THR A 125 5.73 -9.63 -18.70
N ALA A 126 6.17 -9.40 -17.46
CA ALA A 126 6.59 -8.08 -17.02
C ALA A 126 7.76 -7.50 -17.84
N ILE A 127 8.74 -8.34 -18.20
CA ILE A 127 9.90 -7.93 -18.99
C ILE A 127 9.50 -7.71 -20.45
N ASN A 128 8.85 -8.68 -21.08
CA ASN A 128 8.63 -8.69 -22.53
C ASN A 128 7.42 -7.86 -22.96
N GLU A 129 6.34 -7.84 -22.19
CA GLU A 129 5.12 -7.08 -22.54
C GLU A 129 5.14 -5.67 -21.95
N TYR A 130 5.75 -5.49 -20.77
CA TYR A 130 5.69 -4.22 -20.04
C TYR A 130 7.04 -3.50 -19.89
N ASN A 131 8.10 -3.98 -20.55
CA ASN A 131 9.44 -3.38 -20.51
C ASN A 131 9.97 -3.15 -19.08
N ALA A 132 9.71 -4.07 -18.14
CA ALA A 132 10.10 -3.92 -16.73
C ALA A 132 11.59 -3.60 -16.54
N LEU A 133 12.48 -4.10 -17.41
CA LEU A 133 13.91 -3.79 -17.36
C LEU A 133 14.19 -2.28 -17.49
N MET A 134 13.43 -1.57 -18.33
CA MET A 134 13.58 -0.12 -18.49
C MET A 134 13.18 0.62 -17.21
N TYR A 135 12.16 0.14 -16.50
CA TYR A 135 11.78 0.68 -15.20
C TYR A 135 12.83 0.42 -14.12
N ILE A 136 13.52 -0.73 -14.16
CA ILE A 136 14.65 -1.03 -13.25
C ILE A 136 15.82 -0.08 -13.52
N VAL A 137 16.23 0.09 -14.79
CA VAL A 137 17.29 1.04 -15.15
C VAL A 137 16.90 2.47 -14.75
N GLY A 138 15.67 2.87 -15.05
CA GLY A 138 15.11 4.14 -14.63
C GLY A 138 15.14 4.32 -13.11
N ALA A 139 14.85 3.26 -12.34
CA ALA A 139 14.88 3.29 -10.88
C ALA A 139 16.29 3.47 -10.33
N VAL A 140 17.29 2.84 -10.92
CA VAL A 140 18.70 3.03 -10.53
C VAL A 140 19.13 4.47 -10.78
N VAL A 141 18.88 5.00 -11.99
CA VAL A 141 19.27 6.37 -12.38
C VAL A 141 18.55 7.42 -11.52
N LEU A 142 17.23 7.28 -11.38
CA LEU A 142 16.43 8.20 -10.57
C LEU A 142 16.81 8.14 -9.10
N SER A 143 17.05 6.95 -8.55
CA SER A 143 17.51 6.79 -7.16
C SER A 143 18.87 7.46 -6.94
N ALA A 144 19.80 7.33 -7.88
CA ALA A 144 21.12 7.98 -7.79
C ALA A 144 20.98 9.51 -7.78
N ALA A 145 20.15 10.07 -8.69
CA ALA A 145 19.88 11.50 -8.76
C ALA A 145 19.21 12.03 -7.48
N LEU A 146 18.18 11.33 -6.98
CA LEU A 146 17.48 11.70 -5.75
C LEU A 146 18.37 11.57 -4.51
N CYS A 147 19.20 10.53 -4.42
CA CYS A 147 20.16 10.38 -3.33
C CYS A 147 21.23 11.48 -3.35
N TRP A 148 21.76 11.82 -4.52
CA TRP A 148 22.69 12.93 -4.68
C TRP A 148 22.07 14.24 -4.21
N PHE A 149 20.84 14.53 -4.64
CA PHE A 149 20.10 15.72 -4.23
C PHE A 149 19.81 15.72 -2.73
N LEU A 150 19.34 14.61 -2.17
CA LEU A 150 19.09 14.43 -0.73
C LEU A 150 20.34 14.73 0.10
N VAL A 151 21.46 14.10 -0.22
CA VAL A 151 22.73 14.27 0.53
C VAL A 151 23.15 15.74 0.53
N ARG A 152 23.06 16.40 -0.64
CA ARG A 152 23.35 17.84 -0.79
C ARG A 152 22.37 18.71 -0.02
N PHE A 153 21.07 18.42 -0.10
CA PHE A 153 20.01 19.16 0.58
C PHE A 153 20.15 19.07 2.10
N LEU A 154 20.45 17.88 2.63
CA LEU A 154 20.69 17.68 4.06
C LEU A 154 21.95 18.44 4.52
N ALA A 155 23.02 18.41 3.72
CA ALA A 155 24.28 19.10 4.01
C ALA A 155 24.25 20.63 3.77
N TRP A 156 23.23 21.15 3.07
CA TRP A 156 23.15 22.57 2.76
C TRP A 156 23.02 23.41 4.04
N GLY A 157 23.97 24.30 4.31
CA GLY A 157 23.93 25.14 5.53
C GLY A 157 24.31 24.38 6.81
N THR A 158 24.75 23.12 6.72
CA THR A 158 25.50 22.50 7.83
C THR A 158 26.97 22.89 7.69
N LYS A 159 27.47 23.78 8.56
CA LYS A 159 28.90 24.12 8.61
C LYS A 159 29.71 22.91 9.10
N LYS A 160 30.91 22.70 8.55
CA LYS A 160 31.80 21.61 9.00
C LYS A 160 32.43 21.99 10.34
N TYR A 161 32.71 21.01 11.19
CA TYR A 161 33.41 21.25 12.47
C TYR A 161 34.76 21.99 12.28
N SER A 162 35.46 21.78 11.15
CA SER A 162 36.71 22.51 10.85
C SER A 162 36.50 24.01 10.59
N ASP A 163 35.31 24.45 10.19
CA ASP A 163 34.99 25.87 10.03
C ASP A 163 34.85 26.59 11.39
N TYR A 164 34.75 25.83 12.50
CA TYR A 164 34.63 26.36 13.86
C TYR A 164 35.99 26.44 14.59
N ALA A 165 37.08 25.97 13.99
CA ALA A 165 38.40 25.97 14.64
C ALA A 165 39.02 27.38 14.77
N ASN A 166 38.56 28.36 13.99
CA ASN A 166 39.11 29.73 13.96
C ASN A 166 38.06 30.83 14.21
N THR A 167 36.89 30.49 14.72
CA THR A 167 35.84 31.47 15.03
C THR A 167 35.30 31.18 16.42
N GLN A 168 35.43 32.15 17.34
CA GLN A 168 34.69 32.10 18.61
C GLN A 168 33.23 31.79 18.30
N LEU A 169 32.72 30.72 18.92
CA LEU A 169 31.39 30.15 18.71
C LEU A 169 30.28 31.19 18.92
N VAL A 170 29.89 31.90 17.86
CA VAL A 170 28.55 32.47 17.75
C VAL A 170 27.70 31.44 17.03
N CYS A 171 27.50 30.29 17.69
CA CYS A 171 26.35 29.48 17.38
C CYS A 171 25.16 30.20 18.02
N THR A 172 24.33 30.87 17.23
CA THR A 172 23.01 31.36 17.67
C THR A 172 22.03 30.20 17.91
N THR A 173 22.53 29.05 18.38
CA THR A 173 21.66 28.02 18.96
C THR A 173 21.19 28.54 20.30
N TRP A 174 19.94 28.97 20.35
CA TRP A 174 19.23 29.19 21.60
C TRP A 174 19.38 27.91 22.45
N TYR A 175 20.02 28.05 23.61
CA TYR A 175 20.12 26.98 24.58
C TYR A 175 19.60 27.48 25.93
N PRO A 176 18.84 26.67 26.67
CA PRO A 176 18.37 27.04 27.99
C PRO A 176 19.56 27.18 28.96
N LYS A 177 19.80 28.40 29.46
CA LYS A 177 20.94 28.74 30.31
C LYS A 177 20.80 28.29 31.77
N THR A 178 19.58 28.13 32.27
CA THR A 178 19.32 27.74 33.67
C THR A 178 18.77 26.33 33.77
N LYS A 179 19.00 25.63 34.90
CA LYS A 179 18.45 24.29 35.17
C LYS A 179 16.92 24.26 35.04
N LYS A 180 16.22 25.29 35.52
CA LYS A 180 14.75 25.41 35.39
C LYS A 180 14.34 25.51 33.92
N THR A 181 14.99 26.36 33.14
CA THR A 181 14.71 26.51 31.70
C THR A 181 15.05 25.22 30.93
N GLN A 182 16.10 24.50 31.32
CA GLN A 182 16.47 23.20 30.71
C GLN A 182 15.37 22.16 30.92
N TRP A 183 14.87 22.03 32.16
CA TRP A 183 13.77 21.12 32.48
C TRP A 183 12.48 21.50 31.74
N ILE A 184 12.10 22.78 31.74
CA ILE A 184 10.91 23.27 31.02
C ILE A 184 11.04 23.00 29.52
N THR A 185 12.21 23.25 28.94
CA THR A 185 12.48 22.99 27.52
C THR A 185 12.43 21.50 27.21
N GLY A 186 12.99 20.65 28.07
CA GLY A 186 12.96 19.19 27.90
C GLY A 186 11.55 18.62 27.96
N ILE A 187 10.75 19.04 28.95
CA ILE A 187 9.34 18.65 29.08
C ILE A 187 8.54 19.15 27.87
N GLY A 188 8.69 20.43 27.52
CA GLY A 188 8.00 21.04 26.38
C GLY A 188 8.32 20.33 25.07
N LEU A 189 9.60 20.03 24.80
CA LEU A 189 10.02 19.29 23.61
C LEU A 189 9.41 17.87 23.59
N THR A 190 9.38 17.19 24.74
CA THR A 190 8.80 15.84 24.87
C THR A 190 7.32 15.86 24.55
N VAL A 191 6.57 16.84 25.06
CA VAL A 191 5.14 17.02 24.77
C VAL A 191 4.93 17.30 23.28
N ILE A 192 5.71 18.22 22.69
CA ILE A 192 5.62 18.55 21.26
C ILE A 192 5.90 17.33 20.38
N ILE A 193 6.94 16.55 20.69
CA ILE A 193 7.27 15.31 19.97
C ILE A 193 6.12 14.30 20.12
N GLY A 194 5.53 14.15 21.31
CA GLY A 194 4.38 13.29 21.54
C GLY A 194 3.15 13.70 20.70
N VAL A 195 2.81 14.98 20.70
CA VAL A 195 1.70 15.53 19.91
C VAL A 195 1.95 15.38 18.41
N LEU A 196 3.16 15.68 17.92
CA LEU A 196 3.54 15.45 16.52
C LEU A 196 3.51 13.97 16.16
N GLY A 197 3.92 13.09 17.07
CA GLY A 197 3.84 11.65 16.92
C GLY A 197 2.40 11.17 16.73
N LEU A 198 1.46 11.66 17.55
CA LEU A 198 0.02 11.40 17.38
C LEU A 198 -0.50 11.94 16.05
N PHE A 199 -0.14 13.19 15.71
CA PHE A 199 -0.55 13.82 14.46
C PHE A 199 -0.10 13.00 13.23
N PHE A 200 1.16 12.56 13.19
CA PHE A 200 1.66 11.70 12.12
C PHE A 200 1.03 10.30 12.14
N ARG A 201 0.85 9.70 13.32
CA ARG A 201 0.22 8.37 13.49
C ARG A 201 -1.19 8.31 12.93
N PHE A 202 -1.93 9.42 12.95
CA PHE A 202 -3.29 9.52 12.41
C PHE A 202 -3.35 10.19 11.03
N GLY A 203 -2.21 10.49 10.39
CA GLY A 203 -2.20 11.08 9.06
C GLY A 203 -2.71 12.52 9.02
N GLY A 204 -2.26 13.34 9.96
CA GLY A 204 -2.66 14.73 10.10
C GLY A 204 -3.99 14.94 10.84
N ALA A 205 -4.43 13.94 11.61
CA ALA A 205 -5.58 14.02 12.51
C ALA A 205 -5.16 13.64 13.94
N PHE A 206 -6.11 13.61 14.89
CA PHE A 206 -5.87 13.18 16.27
C PHE A 206 -6.76 12.01 16.73
N ASN A 207 -7.62 11.49 15.85
CA ASN A 207 -8.53 10.40 16.14
C ASN A 207 -8.69 9.46 14.93
N TYR A 208 -9.25 8.28 15.16
CA TYR A 208 -9.49 7.30 14.11
C TYR A 208 -10.56 7.74 13.10
N THR A 209 -11.60 8.42 13.57
CA THR A 209 -12.72 8.90 12.72
C THR A 209 -12.24 9.77 11.56
N ASN A 210 -11.29 10.65 11.83
CA ASN A 210 -10.74 11.57 10.83
C ASN A 210 -9.43 11.04 10.21
N SER A 211 -8.96 9.86 10.61
CA SER A 211 -7.77 9.23 10.04
C SER A 211 -8.12 8.49 8.76
N ILE A 212 -7.21 8.54 7.78
CA ILE A 212 -7.34 7.74 6.58
C ILE A 212 -6.79 6.34 6.88
N ASN A 213 -7.64 5.33 6.76
CA ASN A 213 -7.24 3.94 6.97
C ASN A 213 -6.51 3.42 5.73
N TRP A 214 -5.35 2.80 5.93
CA TRP A 214 -4.57 2.19 4.86
C TRP A 214 -5.24 0.92 4.30
N GLU A 215 -6.12 0.26 5.06
CA GLU A 215 -6.92 -0.88 4.56
C GLU A 215 -7.96 -0.44 3.53
N SER A 216 -8.58 0.72 3.77
CA SER A 216 -9.62 1.28 2.90
C SER A 216 -9.41 2.78 2.74
N ALA A 217 -8.58 3.11 1.75
CA ALA A 217 -8.23 4.48 1.38
C ALA A 217 -9.16 5.07 0.30
N ALA A 218 -10.05 4.27 -0.29
CA ALA A 218 -10.95 4.71 -1.35
C ALA A 218 -11.97 5.74 -0.82
N ARG A 219 -12.01 6.91 -1.45
CA ARG A 219 -12.88 8.05 -1.06
C ARG A 219 -13.53 8.74 -2.26
N LEU A 220 -13.08 8.45 -3.48
CA LEU A 220 -13.52 9.08 -4.72
C LEU A 220 -14.14 8.01 -5.64
N SER A 221 -14.85 8.44 -6.68
CA SER A 221 -15.46 7.53 -7.66
C SER A 221 -14.44 6.89 -8.62
N SER A 222 -13.32 7.56 -8.87
CA SER A 222 -12.27 7.07 -9.76
C SER A 222 -11.34 6.08 -9.05
N ASN A 223 -11.16 4.91 -9.66
CA ASN A 223 -10.21 3.90 -9.19
C ASN A 223 -8.77 4.45 -9.15
N LEU A 224 -8.33 5.14 -10.20
CA LEU A 224 -6.99 5.74 -10.27
C LEU A 224 -6.74 6.72 -9.11
N LEU A 225 -7.72 7.58 -8.80
CA LEU A 225 -7.58 8.54 -7.71
C LEU A 225 -7.51 7.84 -6.35
N ASN A 226 -8.33 6.81 -6.13
CA ASN A 226 -8.31 6.02 -4.90
C ASN A 226 -6.98 5.31 -4.69
N GLU A 227 -6.45 4.72 -5.77
CA GLU A 227 -5.16 4.06 -5.76
C GLU A 227 -4.02 5.07 -5.52
N THR A 228 -4.18 6.31 -5.97
CA THR A 228 -3.22 7.40 -5.71
C THR A 228 -3.17 7.84 -4.24
N ILE A 229 -4.25 7.67 -3.47
CA ILE A 229 -4.25 8.00 -2.03
C ILE A 229 -3.26 7.10 -1.28
N LEU A 230 -3.22 5.81 -1.59
CA LEU A 230 -2.37 4.83 -0.92
C LEU A 230 -0.91 4.96 -1.39
N ASP A 231 0.02 5.24 -0.45
CA ASP A 231 1.46 5.13 -0.76
C ASP A 231 1.94 3.68 -0.74
N ASP A 232 3.02 3.43 -1.47
CA ASP A 232 3.47 2.07 -1.78
C ASP A 232 3.93 1.29 -0.54
N VAL A 233 4.46 1.99 0.47
CA VAL A 233 4.85 1.36 1.75
C VAL A 233 3.60 0.88 2.49
N GLN A 234 2.57 1.73 2.57
CA GLN A 234 1.29 1.36 3.17
C GLN A 234 0.54 0.31 2.34
N ALA A 235 0.69 0.33 1.01
CA ALA A 235 0.15 -0.71 0.13
C ALA A 235 0.78 -2.07 0.43
N LEU A 236 2.10 -2.16 0.53
CA LEU A 236 2.78 -3.41 0.90
C LEU A 236 2.45 -3.86 2.33
N TYR A 237 2.30 -2.91 3.26
CA TYR A 237 1.83 -3.22 4.61
C TYR A 237 0.43 -3.82 4.60
N ARG A 238 -0.46 -3.32 3.72
CA ARG A 238 -1.79 -3.89 3.49
C ARG A 238 -1.73 -5.31 2.95
N VAL A 239 -0.85 -5.57 2.00
CA VAL A 239 -0.64 -6.92 1.48
C VAL A 239 -0.16 -7.86 2.58
N LYS A 240 0.83 -7.43 3.38
CA LYS A 240 1.34 -8.21 4.51
C LYS A 240 0.25 -8.53 5.54
N SER A 241 -0.62 -7.57 5.87
CA SER A 241 -1.69 -7.79 6.85
C SER A 241 -2.77 -8.73 6.32
N ILE A 242 -3.10 -8.66 5.03
CA ILE A 242 -4.00 -9.60 4.36
C ILE A 242 -3.38 -11.00 4.36
N ALA A 243 -2.11 -11.15 3.98
CA ALA A 243 -1.41 -12.42 4.00
C ALA A 243 -1.43 -13.07 5.39
N LYS A 244 -1.12 -12.30 6.44
CA LYS A 244 -1.14 -12.79 7.82
C LYS A 244 -2.52 -13.27 8.25
N ARG A 245 -3.58 -12.53 7.91
CA ARG A 245 -4.96 -12.93 8.23
C ARG A 245 -5.40 -14.16 7.45
N ALA A 246 -4.98 -14.29 6.18
CA ALA A 246 -5.28 -15.46 5.37
C ALA A 246 -4.63 -16.73 5.98
N ASP A 247 -3.37 -16.64 6.38
CA ASP A 247 -2.62 -17.71 7.06
C ASP A 247 -3.25 -18.08 8.41
N GLU A 248 -3.70 -17.08 9.19
CA GLU A 248 -4.44 -17.30 10.45
C GLU A 248 -5.81 -17.98 10.25
N LEU A 249 -6.45 -17.78 9.09
CA LEU A 249 -7.75 -18.37 8.74
C LEU A 249 -7.64 -19.75 8.08
N GLU A 250 -6.48 -20.11 7.53
CA GLU A 250 -6.24 -21.42 6.90
C GLU A 250 -6.34 -22.57 7.90
N VAL A 251 -6.11 -22.28 9.19
CA VAL A 251 -6.19 -23.26 10.27
C VAL A 251 -7.54 -23.16 10.98
N ILE A 252 -8.61 -23.65 10.35
CA ILE A 252 -9.88 -23.89 11.05
C ILE A 252 -9.81 -25.25 11.75
N ASN A 253 -9.38 -25.24 13.01
CA ASN A 253 -9.41 -26.43 13.86
C ASN A 253 -10.84 -26.65 14.37
N LEU A 254 -11.66 -27.37 13.60
CA LEU A 254 -12.96 -27.85 14.08
C LEU A 254 -12.78 -29.21 14.74
N THR A 255 -13.42 -29.39 15.90
CA THR A 255 -13.63 -30.74 16.42
C THR A 255 -14.57 -31.52 15.48
N PRO A 256 -14.51 -32.87 15.46
CA PRO A 256 -15.43 -33.67 14.65
C PRO A 256 -16.92 -33.35 14.92
N GLN A 257 -17.25 -32.96 16.16
CA GLN A 257 -18.60 -32.56 16.55
C GLN A 257 -19.01 -31.22 15.94
N GLU A 258 -18.17 -30.18 16.08
CA GLU A 258 -18.44 -28.87 15.47
C GLU A 258 -18.48 -28.95 13.94
N LEU A 259 -17.66 -29.79 13.34
CA LEU A 259 -17.67 -30.04 11.90
C LEU A 259 -19.00 -30.68 11.47
N SER A 260 -19.46 -31.70 12.20
CA SER A 260 -20.76 -32.35 11.95
C SER A 260 -21.93 -31.37 12.09
N GLU A 261 -21.93 -30.53 13.12
CA GLU A 261 -22.96 -29.51 13.35
C GLU A 261 -22.97 -28.48 12.21
N LYS A 262 -21.80 -27.97 11.81
CA LYS A 262 -21.69 -26.98 10.73
C LYS A 262 -22.11 -27.56 9.39
N ILE A 263 -21.66 -28.77 9.06
CA ILE A 263 -22.07 -29.48 7.82
C ILE A 263 -23.58 -29.66 7.78
N SER A 264 -24.18 -30.09 8.89
CA SER A 264 -25.64 -30.27 8.99
C SER A 264 -26.39 -28.95 8.85
N ALA A 265 -25.87 -27.86 9.42
CA ALA A 265 -26.47 -26.53 9.35
C ALA A 265 -26.54 -25.96 7.92
N ILE A 266 -25.61 -26.34 7.04
CA ILE A 266 -25.61 -25.95 5.62
C ILE A 266 -26.23 -27.03 4.70
N GLY A 267 -26.92 -28.02 5.28
CA GLY A 267 -27.67 -29.02 4.53
C GLY A 267 -26.84 -30.18 4.00
N GLY A 268 -25.62 -30.40 4.51
CA GLY A 268 -24.87 -31.64 4.29
C GLY A 268 -25.28 -32.75 5.28
N THR A 269 -24.76 -33.96 5.09
CA THR A 269 -24.92 -35.08 6.02
C THR A 269 -23.55 -35.62 6.37
N PHE A 270 -23.08 -35.40 7.60
CA PHE A 270 -21.74 -35.77 7.99
C PHE A 270 -21.50 -37.28 7.86
N ASN A 271 -20.53 -37.67 7.02
CA ASN A 271 -20.22 -39.08 6.75
C ASN A 271 -18.96 -39.59 7.49
N GLY A 272 -18.25 -38.72 8.21
CA GLY A 272 -17.04 -39.03 8.97
C GLY A 272 -15.79 -39.38 8.14
N LYS A 273 -15.84 -39.28 6.80
CA LYS A 273 -14.73 -39.64 5.89
C LYS A 273 -14.16 -38.44 5.16
N ASP A 274 -15.02 -37.67 4.49
CA ASP A 274 -14.61 -36.58 3.61
C ASP A 274 -15.73 -35.53 3.49
N PHE A 275 -15.32 -34.34 3.03
CA PHE A 275 -16.24 -33.26 2.72
C PHE A 275 -17.14 -33.65 1.53
N ASP A 276 -16.58 -34.22 0.46
CA ASP A 276 -17.32 -34.52 -0.77
C ASP A 276 -18.49 -35.49 -0.54
N GLY A 277 -18.27 -36.58 0.19
CA GLY A 277 -19.34 -37.53 0.50
C GLY A 277 -20.37 -36.95 1.48
N SER A 278 -20.00 -35.94 2.28
CA SER A 278 -20.94 -35.24 3.15
C SER A 278 -21.88 -34.29 2.39
N PHE A 279 -21.51 -33.89 1.16
CA PHE A 279 -22.34 -33.05 0.27
C PHE A 279 -22.87 -33.79 -0.96
N THR A 280 -22.44 -35.04 -1.18
CA THR A 280 -22.91 -35.86 -2.30
C THR A 280 -24.40 -36.13 -2.18
N ARG A 281 -25.17 -35.66 -3.17
CA ARG A 281 -26.60 -35.93 -3.30
C ARG A 281 -26.82 -36.94 -4.41
N THR A 282 -27.28 -38.13 -4.05
CA THR A 282 -27.73 -39.12 -5.03
C THR A 282 -29.21 -38.87 -5.28
N ILE A 283 -29.56 -38.60 -6.54
CA ILE A 283 -30.95 -38.46 -6.95
C ILE A 283 -31.56 -39.88 -7.01
N THR A 284 -32.51 -40.16 -6.13
CA THR A 284 -33.22 -41.45 -6.07
C THR A 284 -34.53 -41.46 -6.86
N THR A 285 -35.00 -40.28 -7.29
CA THR A 285 -36.22 -40.12 -8.07
C THR A 285 -35.88 -39.58 -9.45
N GLU A 286 -36.45 -40.20 -10.48
CA GLU A 286 -36.27 -39.76 -11.86
C GLU A 286 -36.82 -38.33 -12.01
N ARG A 287 -35.94 -37.38 -12.38
CA ARG A 287 -36.27 -35.95 -12.53
C ARG A 287 -36.50 -35.53 -13.98
N LEU A 288 -36.01 -36.31 -14.92
CA LEU A 288 -36.14 -36.09 -16.35
C LEU A 288 -36.81 -37.33 -16.95
N ALA A 289 -37.81 -37.13 -17.80
CA ALA A 289 -38.52 -38.23 -18.45
C ALA A 289 -37.66 -38.99 -19.47
N GLU A 290 -36.62 -38.33 -20.02
CA GLU A 290 -35.66 -38.92 -20.94
C GLU A 290 -34.24 -38.52 -20.55
N GLN A 291 -33.30 -39.46 -20.71
CA GLN A 291 -31.90 -39.21 -20.38
C GLN A 291 -31.23 -38.40 -21.50
N PRO A 292 -30.61 -37.25 -21.18
CA PRO A 292 -29.94 -36.43 -22.19
C PRO A 292 -28.71 -37.16 -22.75
N GLN A 293 -28.48 -37.03 -24.06
CA GLN A 293 -27.35 -37.67 -24.75
C GLN A 293 -26.03 -36.89 -24.59
N SER A 294 -26.09 -35.60 -24.22
CA SER A 294 -24.92 -34.75 -24.03
C SER A 294 -25.17 -33.71 -22.95
N ILE A 295 -24.14 -33.44 -22.14
CA ILE A 295 -24.10 -32.32 -21.21
C ILE A 295 -23.04 -31.34 -21.70
N ASN A 296 -23.44 -30.12 -22.03
CA ASN A 296 -22.53 -29.06 -22.45
C ASN A 296 -22.40 -28.04 -21.32
N ILE A 297 -21.21 -27.93 -20.73
CA ILE A 297 -20.91 -26.95 -19.68
C ILE A 297 -20.14 -25.79 -20.31
N VAL A 298 -20.74 -24.60 -20.30
CA VAL A 298 -20.07 -23.37 -20.72
C VAL A 298 -19.58 -22.64 -19.47
N LEU A 299 -18.30 -22.80 -19.15
CA LEU A 299 -17.68 -22.09 -18.03
C LEU A 299 -17.20 -20.71 -18.50
N GLY A 300 -17.91 -19.66 -18.09
CA GLY A 300 -17.46 -18.29 -18.29
C GLY A 300 -16.49 -17.87 -17.18
N GLU A 301 -15.19 -17.85 -17.45
CA GLU A 301 -14.24 -17.25 -16.50
C GLU A 301 -14.50 -15.74 -16.36
N SER A 302 -14.56 -15.26 -15.12
CA SER A 302 -14.69 -13.83 -14.78
C SER A 302 -16.00 -13.14 -15.21
N TYR A 303 -17.02 -13.89 -15.64
CA TYR A 303 -18.35 -13.32 -15.81
C TYR A 303 -18.97 -13.05 -14.44
N GLY A 304 -19.11 -11.77 -14.09
CA GLY A 304 -19.97 -11.38 -12.98
C GLY A 304 -21.39 -11.87 -13.25
N LEU A 305 -22.11 -12.31 -12.21
CA LEU A 305 -23.53 -12.65 -12.31
C LEU A 305 -24.42 -11.41 -12.46
N TRP A 306 -23.94 -10.25 -12.04
CA TRP A 306 -24.70 -9.00 -12.04
C TRP A 306 -25.27 -8.57 -13.42
N PRO A 307 -24.60 -8.77 -14.57
CA PRO A 307 -25.16 -8.44 -15.89
C PRO A 307 -26.34 -9.35 -16.29
N PHE A 308 -26.56 -10.47 -15.60
CA PHE A 308 -27.73 -11.34 -15.78
C PHE A 308 -28.92 -10.95 -14.90
N LEU A 309 -28.72 -10.10 -13.88
CA LEU A 309 -29.80 -9.63 -13.02
C LEU A 309 -30.66 -8.58 -13.72
N GLY A 310 -31.96 -8.58 -13.40
CA GLY A 310 -32.93 -7.66 -14.01
C GLY A 310 -32.60 -6.19 -13.79
N GLU A 311 -31.96 -5.85 -12.67
CA GLU A 311 -31.56 -4.48 -12.30
C GLU A 311 -30.50 -3.88 -13.23
N TYR A 312 -29.79 -4.72 -13.99
CA TYR A 312 -28.71 -4.30 -14.90
C TYR A 312 -29.02 -4.66 -16.36
N ASN A 313 -30.29 -4.82 -16.71
CA ASN A 313 -30.70 -5.25 -18.04
C ASN A 313 -30.18 -4.37 -19.18
N GLU A 314 -30.03 -3.06 -18.98
CA GLU A 314 -29.48 -2.19 -20.04
C GLU A 314 -28.03 -2.54 -20.41
N PRO A 315 -27.03 -2.42 -19.51
CA PRO A 315 -25.67 -2.83 -19.83
C PRO A 315 -25.54 -4.35 -19.99
N GLY A 316 -26.33 -5.13 -19.26
CA GLY A 316 -26.31 -6.58 -19.25
C GLY A 316 -26.80 -7.21 -20.55
N ALA A 317 -27.80 -6.62 -21.22
CA ALA A 317 -28.28 -7.12 -22.51
C ALA A 317 -27.18 -7.14 -23.57
N TYR A 318 -26.23 -6.21 -23.52
CA TYR A 318 -25.07 -6.17 -24.41
C TYR A 318 -23.93 -7.08 -23.91
N LEU A 319 -23.55 -6.96 -22.64
CA LEU A 319 -22.37 -7.64 -22.08
C LEU A 319 -22.49 -9.17 -22.05
N VAL A 320 -23.72 -9.68 -21.89
CA VAL A 320 -23.99 -11.12 -21.80
C VAL A 320 -25.04 -11.56 -22.81
N GLU A 321 -25.14 -10.88 -23.96
CA GLU A 321 -26.12 -11.18 -25.01
C GLU A 321 -26.09 -12.66 -25.40
N GLN A 322 -24.89 -13.21 -25.63
CA GLN A 322 -24.73 -14.62 -25.98
C GLN A 322 -25.02 -15.54 -24.79
N GLY A 323 -24.59 -15.15 -23.58
CA GLY A 323 -24.87 -15.94 -22.36
C GLY A 323 -26.35 -16.03 -22.04
N ARG A 324 -27.14 -14.96 -22.25
CA ARG A 324 -28.58 -14.94 -22.02
C ARG A 324 -29.34 -15.88 -22.95
N LYS A 325 -28.87 -16.07 -24.20
CA LYS A 325 -29.44 -17.08 -25.13
C LYS A 325 -29.39 -18.50 -24.55
N TYR A 326 -28.42 -18.77 -23.68
CA TYR A 326 -28.28 -20.05 -23.00
C TYR A 326 -28.91 -20.09 -21.60
N ALA A 327 -29.22 -18.94 -20.98
CA ALA A 327 -29.85 -18.88 -19.67
C ALA A 327 -31.31 -19.38 -19.69
N ASP A 328 -32.01 -19.18 -20.81
CA ASP A 328 -33.37 -19.66 -21.06
C ASP A 328 -33.41 -20.98 -21.86
N SER A 329 -32.24 -21.60 -22.12
CA SER A 329 -32.20 -22.92 -22.74
C SER A 329 -32.61 -23.99 -21.71
N PRO A 330 -33.50 -24.92 -22.07
CA PRO A 330 -34.06 -25.92 -21.14
C PRO A 330 -33.02 -26.88 -20.56
#